data_AF-A0A8X6GJM5-F1
#
_entry.id   AF-A0A8X6GJM5-F1
#
_cell.length_a   1.000
_cell.length_b   1.000
_cell.length_c   1.000
_cell.angle_alpha   90.00
_cell.angle_beta   90.00
_cell.angle_gamma   90.00
#
_symmetry.space_group_name_H-M   'P 1'
#
loop_
_entity.id
_entity.type
_entity.pdbx_description
1 polymer ?
#
loop_
_entity_poly.entity_id
_entity_poly.type
_entity_poly.pdbx_seq_one_letter_code
_entity_poly.pdbx_strand_id
1 'polypeptide(L)'
;MSLAIRPRVRLFLRRVGDFISCIVLIPMRYASARLMFKIRDILKDETSAGSSDIYNNHIINEYDLMKLHVVLKAKNASVPDDEVLRIENKLRNITEKWEDRFIDNLYNTFSTVEDIFIRYCKAFPISYQESFEPHDAYYDMKKLEIVRKKELARSI
;
A
#
# COMPACT_ATOMS: atom_id res chain seq x y z
N MET A 1 -23.26 -12.82 -10.11
CA MET A 1 -21.85 -12.53 -10.43
C MET A 1 -21.70 -11.03 -10.54
N SER A 2 -21.29 -10.34 -9.46
CA SER A 2 -20.88 -8.93 -9.62
C SER A 2 -19.47 -8.92 -10.17
N LEU A 3 -19.26 -8.21 -11.28
CA LEU A 3 -17.92 -7.88 -11.76
C LEU A 3 -17.34 -6.91 -10.72
N ALA A 4 -16.75 -7.43 -9.65
CA ALA A 4 -16.15 -6.62 -8.61
C ALA A 4 -14.92 -5.91 -9.21
N ILE A 5 -15.15 -4.73 -9.78
CA ILE A 5 -14.11 -3.77 -10.12
C ILE A 5 -13.35 -3.51 -8.83
N ARG A 6 -12.19 -4.14 -8.67
CA ARG A 6 -11.31 -3.88 -7.53
C ARG A 6 -10.74 -2.47 -7.73
N PRO A 7 -11.09 -1.47 -6.89
CA PRO A 7 -10.50 -0.15 -7.00
C PRO A 7 -8.98 -0.27 -6.83
N ARG A 8 -8.23 0.26 -7.80
CA ARG A 8 -6.77 0.29 -7.82
C ARG A 8 -6.28 1.72 -7.61
N VAL A 9 -5.07 1.83 -7.08
CA VAL A 9 -4.40 3.13 -7.00
C VAL A 9 -4.16 3.68 -8.39
N ARG A 10 -4.53 4.94 -8.61
CA ARG A 10 -4.23 5.68 -9.83
C ARG A 10 -3.57 7.01 -9.51
N LEU A 11 -2.60 7.40 -10.33
CA LEU A 11 -1.89 8.66 -10.20
C LEU A 11 -2.13 9.53 -11.43
N PHE A 12 -2.46 10.80 -11.20
CA PHE A 12 -2.53 11.82 -12.23
C PHE A 12 -1.60 12.96 -11.86
N LEU A 13 -0.69 13.31 -12.75
CA LEU A 13 0.24 14.42 -12.59
C LEU A 13 -0.07 15.48 -13.63
N ARG A 14 -0.16 16.73 -13.20
CA ARG A 14 -0.34 17.88 -14.10
C ARG A 14 0.53 19.03 -13.65
N ARG A 15 1.37 19.54 -14.55
CA ARG A 15 2.17 20.74 -14.32
C ARG A 15 1.36 22.01 -14.55
N VAL A 16 1.52 22.99 -13.66
CA VAL A 16 0.98 24.34 -13.76
C VAL A 16 2.05 25.33 -13.30
N GLY A 17 2.82 25.88 -14.24
CA GLY A 17 3.95 26.77 -13.93
C GLY A 17 5.05 26.08 -13.11
N ASP A 18 5.34 26.62 -11.93
CA ASP A 18 6.32 26.10 -10.95
C ASP A 18 5.74 25.01 -10.04
N PHE A 19 4.48 24.61 -10.26
CA PHE A 19 3.80 23.65 -9.43
C PHE A 19 3.43 22.38 -10.20
N ILE A 20 3.42 21.25 -9.48
CA ILE A 20 2.91 19.97 -9.95
C ILE A 20 1.70 19.62 -9.09
N SER A 21 0.54 19.52 -9.74
CA SER A 21 -0.68 19.02 -9.14
C SER A 21 -0.70 17.49 -9.27
N CYS A 22 -0.68 16.80 -8.14
CA CYS A 22 -0.69 15.36 -8.05
C CYS A 22 -2.02 14.88 -7.46
N ILE A 23 -2.80 14.13 -8.23
CA ILE A 23 -4.06 13.53 -7.76
C ILE A 23 -3.83 12.03 -7.65
N VAL A 24 -4.00 11.49 -6.44
CA VAL A 24 -3.93 10.06 -6.17
C VAL A 24 -5.31 9.57 -5.78
N LEU A 25 -5.81 8.56 -6.50
CA LEU A 25 -7.04 7.86 -6.14
C LEU A 25 -6.66 6.62 -5.33
N ILE A 26 -7.19 6.50 -4.12
CA ILE A 26 -6.83 5.46 -3.14
C ILE A 26 -8.10 4.75 -2.71
N PRO A 27 -8.16 3.40 -2.65
CA PRO A 27 -9.29 2.69 -2.06
C PRO A 27 -9.50 3.11 -0.60
N MET A 28 -10.74 3.46 -0.24
CA MET A 28 -11.09 4.03 1.08
C MET A 28 -10.67 3.11 2.23
N ARG A 29 -10.70 1.79 2.04
CA ARG A 29 -10.22 0.80 3.02
C ARG A 29 -8.74 0.96 3.44
N TYR A 30 -7.94 1.67 2.64
CA TYR A 30 -6.52 1.95 2.91
C TYR A 30 -6.27 3.38 3.40
N ALA A 31 -7.27 4.25 3.32
CA ALA A 31 -7.13 5.64 3.66
C ALA A 31 -6.71 5.80 5.14
N SER A 32 -5.53 6.37 5.35
CA SER A 32 -5.04 6.74 6.67
C SER A 32 -4.15 7.96 6.55
N ALA A 33 -4.10 8.79 7.60
CA ALA A 33 -3.21 9.95 7.64
C ALA A 33 -1.75 9.54 7.39
N ARG A 34 -1.29 8.42 7.98
CA ARG A 34 0.07 7.88 7.77
C ARG A 34 0.34 7.54 6.31
N LEU A 35 -0.61 6.88 5.63
CA LEU A 35 -0.46 6.57 4.21
C LEU A 35 -0.40 7.84 3.36
N MET A 36 -1.25 8.84 3.64
CA MET A 36 -1.25 10.12 2.93
C MET A 36 0.09 10.84 3.03
N PHE A 37 0.68 10.89 4.24
CA PHE A 37 2.00 11.48 4.43
C PHE A 37 3.08 10.72 3.67
N LYS A 38 3.07 9.39 3.72
CA LYS A 38 4.02 8.55 2.97
C LYS A 38 3.90 8.76 1.46
N ILE A 39 2.68 8.85 0.93
CA ILE A 39 2.42 9.14 -0.49
C ILE A 39 2.96 10.53 -0.86
N ARG A 40 2.70 11.55 -0.04
CA ARG A 40 3.25 12.91 -0.26
C ARG A 40 4.77 12.89 -0.35
N ASP A 41 5.43 12.24 0.60
CA ASP A 41 6.88 12.23 0.69
C ASP A 41 7.49 11.51 -0.53
N ILE A 42 6.91 10.37 -0.95
CA ILE A 42 7.30 9.71 -2.20
C ILE A 42 7.11 10.63 -3.40
N LEU A 43 5.96 11.30 -3.52
CA LEU A 43 5.70 12.20 -4.64
C LEU A 43 6.70 13.36 -4.67
N LYS A 44 7.10 13.88 -3.50
CA LYS A 44 8.10 14.94 -3.38
C LYS A 44 9.48 14.46 -3.85
N ASP A 45 9.91 13.28 -3.39
CA ASP A 45 11.21 12.72 -3.72
C ASP A 45 11.33 12.39 -5.21
N GLU A 46 10.30 11.75 -5.77
CA GLU A 46 10.28 11.32 -7.17
C GLU A 46 10.19 12.50 -8.15
N THR A 47 9.64 13.63 -7.74
CA THR A 47 9.56 14.83 -8.59
C THR A 47 10.67 15.85 -8.29
N SER A 48 11.60 15.52 -7.39
CA SER A 48 12.65 16.43 -6.92
C SER A 48 12.12 17.80 -6.46
N ALA A 49 10.92 17.81 -5.85
CA ALA A 49 10.26 19.03 -5.42
C ALA A 49 10.87 19.58 -4.12
N GLY A 50 11.08 20.90 -4.06
CA GLY A 50 11.65 21.55 -2.88
C GLY A 50 10.67 21.64 -1.71
N SER A 51 9.38 21.74 -2.01
CA SER A 51 8.30 21.79 -1.03
C SER A 51 7.05 21.06 -1.51
N SER A 52 6.22 20.64 -0.57
CA SER A 52 5.00 19.87 -0.81
C SER A 52 3.92 20.24 0.19
N ASP A 53 2.73 20.57 -0.30
CA ASP A 53 1.55 20.81 0.52
C ASP A 53 0.47 19.76 0.20
N ILE A 54 -0.19 19.28 1.26
CA ILE A 54 -1.33 18.35 1.13
C ILE A 54 -2.61 19.15 1.10
N TYR A 55 -3.37 19.01 0.03
CA TYR A 55 -4.75 19.47 -0.05
C TYR A 55 -5.66 18.25 -0.01
N ASN A 56 -6.18 17.95 1.18
CA ASN A 56 -6.94 16.72 1.38
C ASN A 56 -8.41 16.97 1.05
N ASN A 57 -8.85 16.67 -0.18
CA ASN A 57 -10.18 17.05 -0.62
C ASN A 57 -10.89 15.92 -1.39
N HIS A 58 -11.97 15.45 -0.76
CA HIS A 58 -13.09 14.66 -1.27
C HIS A 58 -13.02 13.12 -1.19
N ILE A 59 -13.97 12.60 -0.41
CA ILE A 59 -14.48 11.22 -0.51
C ILE A 59 -15.32 11.16 -1.78
N ILE A 60 -15.04 10.19 -2.65
CA ILE A 60 -15.88 9.89 -3.82
C ILE A 60 -16.77 8.71 -3.42
N ASN A 61 -17.94 9.01 -2.85
CA ASN A 61 -18.85 8.02 -2.25
C ASN A 61 -19.32 6.92 -3.22
N GLU A 62 -19.30 7.16 -4.54
CA GLU A 62 -19.86 6.24 -5.52
C GLU A 62 -18.93 5.05 -5.86
N TYR A 63 -17.64 5.11 -5.47
CA TYR A 63 -16.63 4.13 -5.90
C TYR A 63 -15.73 3.60 -4.77
N ASP A 64 -16.03 3.87 -3.50
CA ASP A 64 -15.15 3.58 -2.36
C ASP A 64 -13.71 4.08 -2.58
N LEU A 65 -13.58 5.26 -3.19
CA LEU A 65 -12.30 5.89 -3.48
C LEU A 65 -12.18 7.20 -2.70
N MET A 66 -11.00 7.41 -2.15
CA MET A 66 -10.54 8.69 -1.63
C MET A 66 -9.66 9.38 -2.67
N LYS A 67 -9.88 10.67 -2.85
CA LYS A 67 -9.00 11.54 -3.63
C LYS A 67 -8.02 12.25 -2.70
N LEU A 68 -6.74 11.98 -2.87
CA LEU A 68 -5.65 12.73 -2.24
C LEU A 68 -5.08 13.70 -3.27
N HIS A 69 -5.07 14.99 -2.96
CA HIS A 69 -4.47 16.01 -3.82
C HIS A 69 -3.22 16.59 -3.14
N VAL A 70 -2.09 16.49 -3.82
CA VAL A 70 -0.80 17.00 -3.35
C VAL A 70 -0.31 18.03 -4.35
N VAL A 71 0.09 19.20 -3.86
CA VAL A 71 0.69 20.25 -4.68
C VAL A 71 2.16 20.32 -4.33
N LEU A 72 3.00 20.13 -5.34
CA LEU A 72 4.46 20.15 -5.21
C LEU A 72 5.01 21.39 -5.90
N LYS A 73 6.04 22.01 -5.34
CA LYS A 73 6.75 23.12 -5.98
C LYS A 73 8.07 22.62 -6.57
N ALA A 74 8.19 22.66 -7.89
CA ALA A 74 9.36 22.20 -8.62
C ALA A 74 9.72 23.18 -9.76
N LYS A 75 10.89 23.81 -9.69
CA LYS A 75 11.33 24.83 -10.65
C LYS A 75 11.49 24.31 -12.08
N ASN A 76 11.90 23.05 -12.27
CA ASN A 76 12.25 22.48 -13.58
C ASN A 76 11.73 21.04 -13.78
N ALA A 77 10.57 20.67 -13.22
CA ALA A 77 10.07 19.31 -13.37
C ALA A 77 9.44 19.05 -14.74
N SER A 78 10.11 18.29 -15.59
CA SER A 78 9.43 17.51 -16.63
C SER A 78 8.98 16.21 -15.97
N VAL A 79 7.74 15.79 -16.21
CA VAL A 79 7.25 14.49 -15.74
C VAL A 79 6.78 13.71 -16.97
N PRO A 80 7.67 12.92 -17.60
CA PRO A 80 7.30 11.99 -18.67
C PRO A 80 6.24 10.99 -18.19
N ASP A 81 5.37 10.53 -19.10
CA ASP A 81 4.34 9.54 -18.79
C ASP A 81 4.94 8.24 -18.20
N ASP A 82 6.14 7.85 -18.62
CA ASP A 82 6.88 6.71 -18.09
C ASP A 82 7.23 6.87 -16.60
N GLU A 83 7.55 8.09 -16.16
CA GLU A 83 7.78 8.38 -14.75
C GLU A 83 6.47 8.32 -13.96
N VAL A 84 5.36 8.78 -14.52
CA VAL A 84 4.04 8.69 -13.88
C VAL A 84 3.69 7.23 -13.60
N LEU A 85 3.89 6.34 -14.58
CA LEU A 85 3.58 4.92 -14.43
C LEU A 85 4.49 4.24 -13.38
N ARG A 86 5.78 4.60 -13.35
CA ARG A 86 6.73 4.11 -12.34
C ARG A 86 6.30 4.53 -10.93
N ILE A 87 5.95 5.80 -10.75
CA ILE A 87 5.50 6.33 -9.46
C ILE A 87 4.16 5.69 -9.06
N GLU A 88 3.21 5.54 -9.99
CA GLU A 88 1.92 4.88 -9.73
C GLU A 88 2.12 3.46 -9.19
N ASN A 89 2.99 2.66 -9.81
CA ASN A 89 3.29 1.31 -9.34
C ASN A 89 3.92 1.31 -7.93
N LYS A 90 4.82 2.26 -7.65
CA LYS A 90 5.39 2.43 -6.30
C LYS A 90 4.30 2.78 -5.28
N LEU A 91 3.38 3.68 -5.63
CA LEU A 91 2.25 4.04 -4.77
C LEU A 91 1.29 2.87 -4.55
N ARG A 92 1.07 2.03 -5.56
CA ARG A 92 0.25 0.81 -5.45
C ARG A 92 0.83 -0.16 -4.42
N ASN A 93 2.14 -0.42 -4.50
CA ASN A 93 2.83 -1.34 -3.60
C ASN A 93 2.79 -0.91 -2.13
N ILE A 94 2.79 0.40 -1.84
CA ILE A 94 2.72 0.89 -0.46
C ILE A 94 1.28 1.03 0.07
N THR A 95 0.29 1.08 -0.82
CA THR A 95 -1.12 1.25 -0.45
C THR A 95 -1.76 -0.08 -0.10
N GLU A 96 -1.40 -1.15 -0.80
CA GLU A 96 -1.79 -2.50 -0.42
C GLU A 96 -1.11 -2.86 0.91
N LYS A 97 -1.92 -2.96 1.96
CA LYS A 97 -1.46 -3.36 3.29
C LYS A 97 -0.67 -4.65 3.16
N TRP A 98 0.45 -4.74 3.89
CA TRP A 98 1.23 -5.97 3.96
C TRP A 98 0.34 -7.18 4.30
N GLU A 99 -0.63 -6.98 5.19
CA GLU A 99 -1.62 -7.99 5.58
C GLU A 99 -2.51 -8.43 4.41
N ASP A 100 -2.94 -7.50 3.57
CA ASP A 100 -3.75 -7.81 2.38
C ASP A 100 -2.91 -8.52 1.33
N ARG A 101 -1.66 -8.11 1.12
CA ARG A 101 -0.71 -8.82 0.24
C ARG A 101 -0.40 -10.23 0.77
N PHE A 102 -0.34 -10.41 2.09
CA PHE A 102 -0.13 -11.71 2.74
C PHE A 102 -1.36 -12.61 2.57
N ILE A 103 -2.55 -12.09 2.80
CA ILE A 103 -3.81 -12.82 2.63
C ILE A 103 -4.03 -13.17 1.15
N ASP A 104 -3.83 -12.23 0.23
CA ASP A 104 -3.93 -12.52 -1.21
C ASP A 104 -2.85 -13.52 -1.66
N ASN A 105 -1.63 -13.45 -1.13
CA ASN A 105 -0.59 -14.44 -1.40
C ASN A 105 -0.97 -15.84 -0.88
N LEU A 106 -1.60 -15.92 0.29
CA LEU A 106 -2.13 -17.17 0.85
C LEU A 106 -3.22 -17.77 -0.06
N TYR A 107 -4.19 -16.96 -0.51
CA TYR A 107 -5.26 -17.42 -1.39
C TYR A 107 -4.79 -17.76 -2.81
N ASN A 108 -3.78 -17.08 -3.34
CA ASN A 108 -3.24 -17.38 -4.68
C ASN A 108 -2.35 -18.62 -4.67
N THR A 109 -1.65 -18.90 -3.56
CA THR A 109 -0.77 -20.07 -3.45
C THR A 109 -1.54 -21.33 -3.08
N PHE A 110 -2.69 -21.20 -2.38
CA PHE A 110 -3.43 -22.34 -1.84
C PHE A 110 -4.95 -22.19 -2.01
N SER A 111 -5.62 -23.30 -2.32
CA SER A 111 -7.08 -23.37 -2.44
C SER A 111 -7.82 -23.23 -1.11
N THR A 112 -7.13 -23.42 0.02
CA THR A 112 -7.70 -23.36 1.37
C THR A 112 -6.75 -22.64 2.31
N VAL A 113 -7.22 -21.55 2.92
CA VAL A 113 -6.46 -20.78 3.91
C VAL A 113 -7.08 -21.05 5.28
N GLU A 114 -6.31 -21.59 6.23
CA GLU A 114 -6.82 -21.86 7.59
C GLU A 114 -6.93 -20.56 8.41
N ASP A 115 -7.91 -20.47 9.32
CA ASP A 115 -8.14 -19.31 10.19
C ASP A 115 -6.92 -18.90 11.03
N ILE A 116 -6.02 -19.86 11.29
CA ILE A 116 -4.79 -19.59 12.02
C ILE A 116 -3.84 -18.70 11.21
N PHE A 117 -3.79 -18.84 9.88
CA PHE A 117 -2.97 -18.00 9.01
C PHE A 117 -3.46 -16.55 9.01
N ILE A 118 -4.77 -16.33 9.00
CA ILE A 118 -5.37 -14.99 9.08
C ILE A 118 -5.07 -14.33 10.43
N ARG A 119 -5.05 -15.10 11.52
CA ARG A 119 -4.66 -14.59 12.85
C ARG A 119 -3.20 -14.18 12.93
N TYR A 120 -2.29 -14.97 12.37
CA TYR A 120 -0.86 -14.64 12.36
C TYR A 120 -0.57 -13.39 11.53
N CYS A 121 -1.32 -13.18 10.44
CA CYS A 121 -1.22 -11.99 9.62
C CYS A 121 -1.34 -10.69 10.44
N LYS A 122 -2.27 -10.66 11.40
CA LYS A 122 -2.49 -9.53 12.32
C LYS A 122 -1.53 -9.49 13.51
N ALA A 123 -0.72 -10.54 13.69
CA ALA A 123 0.19 -10.68 14.83
C ALA A 123 1.64 -10.27 14.49
N PHE A 124 1.98 -10.09 13.20
CA PHE A 124 3.31 -9.65 12.80
C PHE A 124 3.56 -8.18 13.17
N PRO A 125 4.64 -7.87 13.92
CA PRO A 125 5.00 -6.50 14.27
C PRO A 125 5.27 -5.63 13.04
N ILE A 126 5.00 -4.33 13.15
CA ILE A 126 5.23 -3.35 12.08
C ILE A 126 6.68 -3.39 11.56
N SER A 127 7.67 -3.54 12.45
CA SER A 127 9.09 -3.64 12.08
C SER A 127 9.42 -4.84 11.21
N TYR A 128 8.69 -5.95 11.38
CA TYR A 128 8.83 -7.14 10.55
C TYR A 128 8.22 -6.91 9.16
N GLN A 129 7.03 -6.29 9.11
CA GLN A 129 6.36 -5.95 7.85
C GLN A 129 7.16 -4.98 6.97
N GLU A 130 8.02 -4.15 7.57
CA GLU A 130 8.91 -3.22 6.85
C GLU A 130 10.17 -3.90 6.28
N SER A 131 10.56 -5.04 6.83
CA SER A 131 11.84 -5.71 6.50
C SER A 131 11.67 -6.97 5.64
N PHE A 132 10.46 -7.52 5.55
CA PHE A 132 10.20 -8.81 4.90
C PHE A 132 8.97 -8.77 3.99
N GLU A 133 9.08 -9.41 2.82
CA GLU A 133 7.96 -9.54 1.89
C GLU A 133 6.93 -10.57 2.41
N PRO A 134 5.64 -10.43 2.03
CA PRO A 134 4.59 -11.32 2.51
C PRO A 134 4.81 -12.82 2.23
N HIS A 135 5.56 -13.14 1.17
CA HIS A 135 5.94 -14.52 0.85
C HIS A 135 6.87 -15.14 1.91
N ASP A 136 7.83 -14.37 2.43
CA ASP A 136 8.83 -14.85 3.38
C ASP A 136 8.20 -15.13 4.76
N ALA A 137 7.25 -14.27 5.12
CA ALA A 137 6.52 -14.36 6.37
C ALA A 137 5.69 -15.65 6.51
N TYR A 138 5.30 -16.27 5.39
CA TYR A 138 4.59 -17.53 5.40
C TYR A 138 5.50 -18.68 5.88
N TYR A 139 6.73 -18.72 5.38
CA TYR A 139 7.71 -19.74 5.78
C TYR A 139 8.08 -19.59 7.26
N ASP A 140 8.20 -18.36 7.73
CA ASP A 140 8.47 -18.08 9.14
C ASP A 140 7.27 -18.42 10.02
N MET A 141 6.04 -18.17 9.56
CA MET A 141 4.84 -18.63 10.26
C MET A 141 4.81 -20.16 10.41
N LYS A 142 5.14 -20.91 9.36
CA LYS A 142 5.22 -22.39 9.46
C LYS A 142 6.24 -22.84 10.50
N LYS A 143 7.40 -22.18 10.57
CA LYS A 143 8.41 -22.48 11.60
C LYS A 143 7.85 -22.20 13.00
N LEU A 144 7.17 -21.06 13.19
CA LEU A 144 6.53 -20.69 14.45
C LEU A 144 5.47 -21.72 14.89
N GLU A 145 4.65 -22.20 13.96
CA GLU A 145 3.65 -23.25 14.25
C GLU A 145 4.28 -24.60 14.63
N ILE A 146 5.38 -24.99 13.97
CA ILE A 146 6.11 -26.22 14.33
C ILE A 146 6.69 -26.11 15.74
N VAL A 147 7.26 -24.96 16.11
CA VAL A 147 7.79 -24.70 17.46
C VAL A 147 6.65 -24.71 18.47
N ARG A 148 5.54 -24.02 18.19
CA ARG A 148 4.36 -23.99 19.08
C ARG A 148 3.79 -25.38 19.35
N LYS A 149 3.68 -26.23 18.32
CA LYS A 149 3.22 -27.62 18.48
C LYS A 149 4.19 -28.46 19.29
N LYS A 150 5.50 -28.26 19.16
CA LYS A 150 6.52 -28.93 19.98
C LYS A 150 6.49 -28.50 21.44
N GLU A 151 6.26 -27.23 21.72
CA GLU A 151 6.11 -26.70 23.08
C GLU A 151 4.85 -27.26 23.77
N LEU A 152 3.70 -27.28 23.05
CA LEU A 152 2.47 -27.91 23.56
C LEU A 152 2.64 -29.42 23.83
N ALA A 153 3.43 -30.14 23.03
CA ALA A 153 3.72 -31.55 23.23
C ALA A 153 4.72 -31.83 24.36
N ARG A 154 5.41 -30.81 24.89
CA ARG A 154 6.33 -30.92 26.04
C ARG A 154 5.69 -30.55 27.38
N SER A 155 4.52 -29.89 27.35
CA SER A 155 3.75 -29.53 28.54
C SER A 155 2.64 -30.53 28.90
N ILE A 156 2.65 -31.72 28.27
CA ILE A 156 1.79 -32.88 28.56
C ILE A 156 2.70 -34.03 28.93
#